data_AF-A0A1W2B2X7-F1
#
_entry.id   AF-A0A1W2B2X7-F1
#
_cell.length_a   1.000
_cell.length_b   1.000
_cell.length_c   1.000
_cell.angle_alpha   90.00
_cell.angle_beta   90.00
_cell.angle_gamma   90.00
#
_symmetry.space_group_name_H-M   'P 1'
#
loop_
_entity.id
_entity.type
_entity.pdbx_description
1 polymer ?
#
loop_
_entity_poly.entity_id
_entity_poly.type
_entity_poly.pdbx_seq_one_letter_code
_entity_poly.pdbx_strand_id
1 'polypeptide(L)'
;MNIGTLLAAATTEVVVMSSFSQGRSDPISTARLANHVRPGVRYRVLVPDTARVTPVLGALSLSAAVVRTVPHVPSDALVVDGRTAMVPAEHERLAVFRLPAVVTTTLELFEQIWPRAVPLFDSDLPESSELTTRQREVLALLWEGHTDESAATRLQVSVRTVRRTVAEIMARLGARSRFQAGAKAADRGWFNYPQWSMSEFSPAVG
;
A
#
# COMPACT_ATOMS: atom_id res chain seq x y z
N MET A 1 -2.71 -4.56 -29.31
CA MET A 1 -3.59 -3.95 -28.29
C MET A 1 -2.69 -3.40 -27.20
N ASN A 2 -2.82 -2.11 -26.85
CA ASN A 2 -2.02 -1.50 -25.79
C ASN A 2 -2.80 -1.47 -24.47
N ILE A 3 -2.12 -1.20 -23.36
CA ILE A 3 -2.71 -1.16 -22.02
C ILE A 3 -3.81 -0.10 -21.87
N GLY A 4 -3.64 1.08 -22.47
CA GLY A 4 -4.61 2.18 -22.39
C GLY A 4 -5.94 1.82 -23.04
N THR A 5 -5.93 1.15 -24.19
CA THR A 5 -7.15 0.66 -24.84
C THR A 5 -7.87 -0.38 -23.99
N LEU A 6 -7.13 -1.25 -23.29
CA LEU A 6 -7.72 -2.28 -22.45
C LEU A 6 -8.34 -1.67 -21.18
N LEU A 7 -7.66 -0.72 -20.55
CA LEU A 7 -8.17 0.02 -19.39
C LEU A 7 -9.40 0.88 -19.74
N ALA A 8 -9.41 1.49 -20.94
CA ALA A 8 -10.56 2.23 -21.43
C ALA A 8 -11.81 1.35 -21.62
N ALA A 9 -11.63 0.05 -21.84
CA ALA A 9 -12.72 -0.90 -21.98
C ALA A 9 -13.22 -1.46 -20.63
N ALA A 10 -12.56 -1.16 -19.52
CA ALA A 10 -12.95 -1.64 -18.19
C ALA A 10 -14.30 -1.06 -17.76
N THR A 11 -15.15 -1.92 -17.18
CA THR A 11 -16.52 -1.57 -16.77
C THR A 11 -16.81 -1.85 -15.30
N THR A 12 -16.10 -2.80 -14.69
CA THR A 12 -16.39 -3.31 -13.34
C THR A 12 -15.15 -3.30 -12.46
N GLU A 13 -14.06 -3.94 -12.89
CA GLU A 13 -12.88 -4.13 -12.07
C GLU A 13 -11.61 -4.25 -12.91
N VAL A 14 -10.53 -3.69 -12.38
CA VAL A 14 -9.17 -3.91 -12.85
C VAL A 14 -8.32 -4.38 -11.68
N VAL A 15 -7.70 -5.54 -11.86
CA VAL A 15 -6.74 -6.13 -10.93
C VAL A 15 -5.34 -5.98 -11.52
N VAL A 16 -4.39 -5.50 -10.72
CA VAL A 16 -3.01 -5.25 -11.16
C VAL A 16 -2.03 -5.86 -10.17
N MET A 17 -1.05 -6.58 -10.70
CA MET A 17 0.18 -6.97 -10.01
C MET A 17 1.34 -6.34 -10.77
N SER A 18 2.13 -5.49 -10.12
CA SER A 18 3.33 -4.89 -10.70
C SER A 18 4.50 -5.08 -9.75
N SER A 19 5.56 -5.71 -10.24
CA SER A 19 6.79 -6.02 -9.53
C SER A 19 7.79 -4.85 -9.49
N PHE A 20 7.50 -3.73 -10.17
CA PHE A 20 8.41 -2.59 -10.31
C PHE A 20 9.85 -3.02 -10.61
N SER A 21 10.06 -3.80 -11.68
CA SER A 21 11.40 -4.25 -12.06
C SER A 21 12.36 -3.06 -12.20
N GLN A 22 13.29 -2.90 -11.26
CA GLN A 22 14.20 -1.76 -11.21
C GLN A 22 14.99 -1.66 -12.53
N GLY A 23 14.83 -0.54 -13.24
CA GLY A 23 15.60 -0.22 -14.45
C GLY A 23 15.08 -0.78 -15.77
N ARG A 24 14.04 -1.63 -15.79
CA ARG A 24 13.31 -2.01 -17.02
C ARG A 24 11.94 -1.36 -17.01
N SER A 25 11.38 -1.06 -18.19
CA SER A 25 10.06 -0.45 -18.29
C SER A 25 9.08 -1.25 -17.43
N ASP A 26 8.40 -0.63 -16.46
CA ASP A 26 7.29 -1.27 -15.74
C ASP A 26 6.30 -1.70 -16.82
N PRO A 27 6.22 -3.00 -17.16
CA PRO A 27 5.55 -3.43 -18.37
C PRO A 27 4.05 -3.13 -18.28
N ILE A 28 3.53 -3.09 -17.06
CA ILE A 28 2.13 -2.79 -16.74
C ILE A 28 1.93 -1.33 -16.32
N SER A 29 3.03 -0.58 -16.14
CA SER A 29 3.10 0.85 -15.89
C SER A 29 1.98 1.38 -15.00
N THR A 30 2.19 1.31 -13.68
CA THR A 30 1.30 1.92 -12.67
C THR A 30 1.05 3.42 -12.94
N ALA A 31 2.02 4.12 -13.53
CA ALA A 31 1.86 5.49 -14.01
C ALA A 31 0.79 5.61 -15.11
N ARG A 32 0.75 4.67 -16.06
CA ARG A 32 -0.29 4.63 -17.10
C ARG A 32 -1.64 4.26 -16.49
N LEU A 33 -1.68 3.38 -15.50
CA LEU A 33 -2.90 3.05 -14.77
C LEU A 33 -3.54 4.32 -14.18
N ALA A 34 -2.77 5.14 -13.47
CA ALA A 34 -3.24 6.39 -12.87
C ALA A 34 -3.93 7.33 -13.88
N ASN A 35 -3.38 7.40 -15.10
CA ASN A 35 -3.95 8.23 -16.18
C ASN A 35 -5.23 7.66 -16.82
N HIS A 36 -5.59 6.41 -16.53
CA HIS A 36 -6.74 5.71 -17.14
C HIS A 36 -7.73 5.19 -16.09
N VAL A 37 -7.67 5.71 -14.86
CA VAL A 37 -8.66 5.37 -13.82
C VAL A 37 -10.01 5.94 -14.24
N ARG A 38 -11.04 5.08 -14.21
CA ARG A 38 -12.41 5.44 -14.57
C ARG A 38 -13.30 5.46 -13.32
N PRO A 39 -14.16 6.49 -13.16
CA PRO A 39 -15.21 6.46 -12.15
C PRO A 39 -16.10 5.21 -12.32
N GLY A 40 -16.46 4.56 -11.22
CA GLY A 40 -17.31 3.37 -11.21
C GLY A 40 -16.59 2.04 -11.47
N VAL A 41 -15.32 2.05 -11.88
CA VAL A 41 -14.48 0.85 -11.99
C VAL A 41 -13.68 0.69 -10.70
N ARG A 42 -13.68 -0.51 -10.12
CA ARG A 42 -12.86 -0.83 -8.95
C ARG A 42 -11.44 -1.16 -9.39
N TYR A 43 -10.44 -0.54 -8.78
CA TYR A 43 -9.04 -0.86 -9.05
C TYR A 43 -8.40 -1.46 -7.80
N ARG A 44 -7.79 -2.65 -7.93
CA ARG A 44 -7.03 -3.31 -6.87
C ARG A 44 -5.61 -3.57 -7.36
N VAL A 45 -4.63 -2.99 -6.67
CA VAL A 45 -3.23 -2.94 -7.15
C VAL A 45 -2.30 -3.52 -6.11
N LEU A 46 -1.53 -4.55 -6.49
CA LEU A 46 -0.43 -5.12 -5.70
C LEU A 46 0.92 -4.66 -6.23
N VAL A 47 1.75 -4.17 -5.31
CA VAL A 47 3.09 -3.67 -5.59
C VAL A 47 4.10 -4.18 -4.55
N PRO A 48 5.41 -4.24 -4.84
CA PRO A 48 6.43 -4.49 -3.82
C PRO A 48 6.48 -3.39 -2.76
N ASP A 49 6.98 -3.72 -1.56
CA ASP A 49 7.21 -2.76 -0.47
C ASP A 49 8.16 -1.63 -0.86
N THR A 50 9.08 -1.89 -1.79
CA THR A 50 9.98 -0.86 -2.36
C THR A 50 9.24 0.27 -3.06
N ALA A 51 7.99 0.04 -3.48
CA ALA A 51 7.19 1.04 -4.14
C ALA A 51 6.67 2.14 -3.18
N ARG A 52 6.74 1.93 -1.85
CA ARG A 52 6.31 2.91 -0.83
C ARG A 52 7.00 4.26 -0.93
N VAL A 53 8.22 4.28 -1.46
CA VAL A 53 9.00 5.52 -1.67
C VAL A 53 8.90 6.06 -3.09
N THR A 54 8.08 5.45 -3.96
CA THR A 54 7.96 5.84 -5.37
C THR A 54 6.91 6.92 -5.56
N PRO A 55 7.27 8.13 -6.07
CA PRO A 55 6.34 9.25 -6.21
C PRO A 55 5.13 8.96 -7.11
N VAL A 56 5.28 8.06 -8.09
CA VAL A 56 4.25 7.76 -9.10
C VAL A 56 2.99 7.14 -8.51
N LEU A 57 3.10 6.48 -7.35
CA LEU A 57 1.95 5.88 -6.68
C LEU A 57 1.07 6.91 -5.99
N GLY A 58 1.58 8.11 -5.68
CA GLY A 58 0.78 9.20 -5.10
C GLY A 58 -0.42 9.59 -5.98
N ALA A 59 -0.27 9.49 -7.32
CA ALA A 59 -1.38 9.73 -8.24
C ALA A 59 -2.51 8.69 -8.12
N LEU A 60 -2.18 7.45 -7.72
CA LEU A 60 -3.17 6.42 -7.46
C LEU A 60 -3.90 6.64 -6.13
N SER A 61 -3.25 7.26 -5.13
CA SER A 61 -3.91 7.63 -3.87
C SER A 61 -5.11 8.56 -4.08
N LEU A 62 -5.00 9.46 -5.07
CA LEU A 62 -6.07 10.39 -5.44
C LEU A 62 -7.14 9.76 -6.32
N SER A 63 -6.96 8.49 -6.67
CA SER A 63 -7.86 7.72 -7.53
C SER A 63 -8.65 6.73 -6.69
N ALA A 64 -9.77 6.20 -7.18
CA ALA A 64 -10.55 5.17 -6.48
C ALA A 64 -9.85 3.79 -6.43
N ALA A 65 -8.52 3.76 -6.58
CA ALA A 65 -7.72 2.55 -6.58
C ALA A 65 -7.24 2.21 -5.18
N VAL A 66 -7.50 0.98 -4.76
CA VAL A 66 -6.95 0.42 -3.52
C VAL A 66 -5.59 -0.15 -3.84
N VAL A 67 -4.54 0.36 -3.20
CA VAL A 67 -3.17 -0.09 -3.44
C VAL A 67 -2.63 -0.78 -2.19
N ARG A 68 -2.09 -1.98 -2.36
CA ARG A 68 -1.47 -2.76 -1.29
C ARG A 68 -0.07 -3.22 -1.67
N THR A 69 0.78 -3.36 -0.67
CA THR A 69 2.17 -3.75 -0.82
C THR A 69 2.43 -5.16 -0.28
N VAL A 70 3.43 -5.83 -0.85
CA VAL A 70 3.95 -7.12 -0.41
C VAL A 70 5.48 -7.13 -0.54
N PRO A 71 6.22 -8.00 0.18
CA PRO A 71 7.67 -8.07 0.05
C PRO A 71 8.14 -8.38 -1.38
N HIS A 72 7.39 -9.26 -2.08
CA HIS A 72 7.67 -9.62 -3.46
C HIS A 72 6.37 -9.92 -4.22
N VAL A 73 6.21 -9.30 -5.38
CA VAL A 73 5.11 -9.59 -6.31
C VAL A 73 5.58 -10.70 -7.25
N PRO A 74 4.90 -11.86 -7.31
CA PRO A 74 5.41 -13.05 -8.01
C PRO A 74 5.44 -12.92 -9.53
N SER A 75 4.58 -12.06 -10.10
CA SER A 75 4.51 -11.83 -11.53
C SER A 75 3.82 -10.50 -11.84
N ASP A 76 4.23 -9.85 -12.91
CA ASP A 76 3.48 -8.75 -13.50
C ASP A 76 2.25 -9.31 -14.24
N ALA A 77 1.05 -8.86 -13.85
CA ALA A 77 -0.16 -9.15 -14.59
C ALA A 77 -1.23 -8.06 -14.39
N LEU A 78 -2.12 -7.93 -15.37
CA LEU A 78 -3.29 -7.06 -15.30
C LEU A 78 -4.50 -7.82 -15.80
N VAL A 79 -5.61 -7.79 -15.06
CA VAL A 79 -6.87 -8.40 -15.46
C VAL A 79 -7.95 -7.34 -15.49
N VAL A 80 -8.71 -7.29 -16.60
CA VAL A 80 -9.86 -6.39 -16.77
C VAL A 80 -11.15 -7.20 -16.78
N ASP A 81 -12.09 -6.78 -15.94
CA ASP A 81 -13.46 -7.29 -15.79
C ASP A 81 -13.56 -8.81 -15.59
N GLY A 82 -12.48 -9.43 -15.11
CA GLY A 82 -12.36 -10.89 -15.01
C GLY A 82 -12.49 -11.63 -16.34
N ARG A 83 -12.14 -10.98 -17.46
CA ARG A 83 -12.35 -11.51 -18.83
C ARG A 83 -11.12 -11.44 -19.71
N THR A 84 -10.22 -10.50 -19.44
CA THR A 84 -9.01 -10.31 -20.26
C THR A 84 -7.81 -10.13 -19.34
N ALA A 85 -6.84 -11.03 -19.45
CA ALA A 85 -5.56 -10.92 -18.78
C ALA A 85 -4.52 -10.33 -19.75
N MET A 86 -3.62 -9.54 -19.21
CA MET A 86 -2.46 -8.98 -19.88
C MET A 86 -1.24 -9.28 -19.04
N VAL A 87 -0.25 -9.96 -19.62
CA VAL A 87 0.99 -10.34 -18.95
C VAL A 87 2.18 -9.95 -19.83
N PRO A 88 3.35 -9.66 -19.24
CA PRO A 88 4.55 -9.44 -20.04
C PRO A 88 4.87 -10.67 -20.87
N ALA A 89 5.27 -10.40 -22.11
CA ALA A 89 5.89 -11.34 -23.01
C ALA A 89 7.37 -10.94 -23.21
N GLU A 90 8.06 -11.66 -24.06
CA GLU A 90 9.44 -11.32 -24.42
C GLU A 90 9.55 -9.91 -25.02
N HIS A 91 10.71 -9.28 -24.85
CA HIS A 91 11.06 -7.98 -25.46
C HIS A 91 10.10 -6.84 -25.10
N GLU A 92 9.66 -6.75 -23.84
CA GLU A 92 8.77 -5.68 -23.31
C GLU A 92 7.41 -5.60 -24.03
N ARG A 93 7.03 -6.66 -24.73
CA ARG A 93 5.69 -6.79 -25.29
C ARG A 93 4.73 -7.24 -24.22
N LEU A 94 3.46 -6.92 -24.41
CA LEU A 94 2.39 -7.40 -23.57
C LEU A 94 1.56 -8.40 -24.38
N ALA A 95 1.38 -9.60 -23.83
CA ALA A 95 0.49 -10.60 -24.39
C ALA A 95 -0.90 -10.45 -23.75
N VAL A 96 -1.93 -10.52 -24.58
CA VAL A 96 -3.33 -10.39 -24.16
C VAL A 96 -4.01 -11.74 -24.30
N PHE A 97 -4.55 -12.25 -23.20
CA PHE A 97 -5.22 -13.53 -23.11
C PHE A 97 -6.69 -13.34 -22.75
N ARG A 98 -7.59 -13.97 -23.52
CA ARG A 98 -9.03 -14.08 -23.22
C ARG A 98 -9.43 -15.50 -22.83
N LEU A 99 -8.43 -16.38 -22.64
CA LEU A 99 -8.66 -17.76 -22.25
C LEU A 99 -9.07 -17.79 -20.77
N PRO A 100 -10.24 -18.37 -20.41
CA PRO A 100 -10.70 -18.39 -19.02
C PRO A 100 -9.67 -18.97 -18.05
N ALA A 101 -8.96 -20.04 -18.43
CA ALA A 101 -7.94 -20.66 -17.59
C ALA A 101 -6.79 -19.71 -17.20
N VAL A 102 -6.35 -18.82 -18.11
CA VAL A 102 -5.29 -17.84 -17.81
C VAL A 102 -5.85 -16.76 -16.88
N VAL A 103 -7.03 -16.24 -17.21
CA VAL A 103 -7.67 -15.18 -16.41
C VAL A 103 -7.94 -15.66 -14.98
N THR A 104 -8.54 -16.84 -14.83
CA THR A 104 -8.84 -17.44 -13.53
C THR A 104 -7.56 -17.70 -12.73
N THR A 105 -6.54 -18.34 -13.33
CA THR A 105 -5.26 -18.58 -12.64
C THR A 105 -4.61 -17.28 -12.15
N THR A 106 -4.61 -16.23 -12.98
CA THR A 106 -4.05 -14.93 -12.60
C THR A 106 -4.84 -14.28 -11.45
N LEU A 107 -6.18 -14.34 -11.50
CA LEU A 107 -7.02 -13.82 -10.42
C LEU A 107 -6.86 -14.63 -9.14
N GLU A 108 -6.80 -15.95 -9.21
CA GLU A 108 -6.59 -16.82 -8.04
C GLU A 108 -5.25 -16.52 -7.36
N LEU A 109 -4.18 -16.34 -8.13
CA LEU A 109 -2.88 -15.92 -7.61
C LEU A 109 -2.99 -14.57 -6.88
N PHE A 110 -3.71 -13.61 -7.46
CA PHE A 110 -3.94 -12.31 -6.84
C PHE A 110 -4.74 -12.44 -5.52
N GLU A 111 -5.86 -13.16 -5.54
CA GLU A 111 -6.73 -13.33 -4.38
C GLU A 111 -6.06 -14.13 -3.24
N GLN A 112 -5.09 -14.98 -3.56
CA GLN A 112 -4.27 -15.64 -2.54
C GLN A 112 -3.36 -14.66 -1.78
N ILE A 113 -2.92 -13.59 -2.45
CA ILE A 113 -1.95 -12.61 -1.92
C ILE A 113 -2.66 -11.42 -1.27
N TRP A 114 -3.75 -10.95 -1.89
CA TRP A 114 -4.46 -9.73 -1.52
C TRP A 114 -4.85 -9.61 -0.03
N PRO A 115 -5.35 -10.66 0.66
CA PRO A 115 -5.71 -10.58 2.07
C PRO A 115 -4.51 -10.38 3.01
N ARG A 116 -3.31 -10.76 2.56
CA ARG A 116 -2.05 -10.65 3.33
C ARG A 116 -1.27 -9.39 2.97
N ALA A 117 -1.68 -8.70 1.91
CA ALA A 117 -1.04 -7.51 1.43
C ALA A 117 -1.41 -6.30 2.30
N VAL A 118 -0.47 -5.38 2.40
CA VAL A 118 -0.45 -4.29 3.36
C VAL A 118 -0.90 -2.99 2.68
N PRO A 119 -1.96 -2.30 3.12
CA PRO A 119 -2.38 -1.05 2.50
C PRO A 119 -1.23 -0.04 2.33
N LEU A 120 -1.19 0.59 1.16
CA LEU A 120 -0.20 1.61 0.85
C LEU A 120 -0.67 3.00 1.32
N PHE A 121 -1.97 3.29 1.23
CA PHE A 121 -2.55 4.55 1.66
C PHE A 121 -3.46 4.36 2.87
N ASP A 122 -3.50 5.36 3.75
CA ASP A 122 -4.34 5.30 4.96
C ASP A 122 -5.83 5.28 4.62
N SER A 123 -6.21 5.88 3.49
CA SER A 123 -7.57 5.83 2.94
C SER A 123 -8.03 4.42 2.59
N ASP A 124 -7.10 3.50 2.37
CA ASP A 124 -7.38 2.11 1.93
C ASP A 124 -7.51 1.14 3.11
N LEU A 125 -7.24 1.61 4.33
CA LEU A 125 -7.46 0.82 5.52
C LEU A 125 -8.98 0.64 5.73
N PRO A 126 -9.45 -0.60 6.02
CA PRO A 126 -10.86 -0.81 6.34
C PRO A 126 -11.25 0.08 7.53
N GLU A 127 -12.43 0.71 7.49
CA GLU A 127 -12.90 1.64 8.54
C GLU A 127 -12.76 1.06 9.96
N SER A 128 -12.82 -0.27 10.12
CA SER A 128 -12.57 -0.96 11.39
C SER A 128 -11.12 -0.97 11.90
N SER A 129 -10.16 -0.35 11.19
CA SER A 129 -8.75 -0.28 11.59
C SER A 129 -8.44 0.94 12.48
N GLU A 130 -9.46 1.53 13.10
CA GLU A 130 -9.58 2.82 13.80
C GLU A 130 -8.48 3.17 14.83
N LEU A 131 -7.19 3.13 14.52
CA LEU A 131 -6.25 3.91 15.30
C LEU A 131 -6.70 5.37 15.22
N THR A 132 -6.90 5.98 16.39
CA THR A 132 -7.13 7.43 16.43
C THR A 132 -5.90 8.14 15.87
N THR A 133 -6.03 9.38 15.41
CA THR A 133 -4.88 10.19 14.96
C THR A 133 -3.75 10.16 16.00
N ARG A 134 -4.11 10.22 17.29
CA ARG A 134 -3.17 10.16 18.39
C ARG A 134 -2.46 8.81 18.54
N GLN A 135 -3.18 7.70 18.32
CA GLN A 135 -2.57 6.39 18.36
C GLN A 135 -1.62 6.15 17.18
N ARG A 136 -1.92 6.70 16.00
CA ARG A 136 -0.99 6.69 14.85
C ARG A 136 0.29 7.46 15.14
N GLU A 137 0.17 8.67 15.67
CA GLU A 137 1.33 9.49 16.06
C GLU A 137 2.24 8.76 17.05
N VAL A 138 1.67 8.16 18.09
CA VAL A 138 2.43 7.39 19.09
C VAL A 138 3.06 6.14 18.47
N LEU A 139 2.31 5.40 17.64
CA LEU A 139 2.81 4.19 16.99
C LEU A 139 3.97 4.49 16.03
N ALA A 140 3.92 5.60 15.29
CA ALA A 140 5.00 6.03 14.41
C ALA A 140 6.28 6.39 15.18
N LEU A 141 6.16 7.13 16.28
CA LEU A 141 7.32 7.46 17.12
C LEU A 141 7.95 6.22 17.76
N LEU A 142 7.13 5.24 18.18
CA LEU A 142 7.64 3.95 18.67
C LEU A 142 8.40 3.17 17.58
N TRP A 143 7.91 3.22 16.34
CA TRP A 143 8.57 2.57 15.19
C TRP A 143 9.92 3.22 14.87
N GLU A 144 10.01 4.54 14.98
CA GLU A 144 11.26 5.31 14.88
C GLU A 144 12.23 5.04 16.05
N GLY A 145 11.83 4.26 17.05
CA GLY A 145 12.66 3.91 18.21
C GLY A 145 12.64 4.94 19.33
N HIS A 146 11.73 5.93 19.30
CA HIS A 146 11.58 6.87 20.41
C HIS A 146 11.10 6.16 21.69
N THR A 147 11.62 6.61 22.84
CA THR A 147 11.09 6.22 24.14
C THR A 147 9.78 6.96 24.44
N ASP A 148 9.01 6.51 25.43
CA ASP A 148 7.78 7.19 25.86
C ASP A 148 8.05 8.65 26.25
N GLU A 149 9.19 8.92 26.87
CA GLU A 149 9.63 10.25 27.29
C GLU A 149 9.93 11.15 26.10
N SER A 150 10.64 10.64 25.10
CA SER A 150 10.94 11.39 23.88
C SER A 150 9.68 11.64 23.06
N ALA A 151 8.80 10.64 22.95
CA ALA A 151 7.52 10.78 22.28
C ALA A 151 6.58 11.75 23.00
N ALA A 152 6.58 11.76 24.34
CA ALA A 152 5.80 12.69 25.14
C ALA A 152 6.19 14.14 24.89
N THR A 153 7.50 14.42 24.87
CA THR A 153 8.05 15.74 24.54
C THR A 153 7.64 16.18 23.14
N ARG A 154 7.82 15.30 22.15
CA ARG A 154 7.53 15.62 20.73
C ARG A 154 6.05 15.85 20.46
N LEU A 155 5.19 15.13 21.17
CA LEU A 155 3.75 15.24 21.03
C LEU A 155 3.11 16.20 22.05
N GLN A 156 3.92 16.96 22.80
CA GLN A 156 3.50 17.93 23.82
C GLN A 156 2.45 17.39 24.81
N VAL A 157 2.67 16.18 25.34
CA VAL A 157 1.81 15.57 26.37
C VAL A 157 2.62 14.94 27.49
N SER A 158 1.94 14.48 28.54
CA SER A 158 2.57 13.71 29.59
C SER A 158 3.02 12.32 29.14
N VAL A 159 4.10 11.81 29.73
CA VAL A 159 4.56 10.41 29.57
C VAL A 159 3.45 9.41 29.94
N ARG A 160 2.61 9.74 30.92
CA ARG A 160 1.44 8.93 31.31
C ARG A 160 0.46 8.78 30.15
N THR A 161 0.21 9.86 29.41
CA THR A 161 -0.67 9.85 28.24
C THR A 161 -0.09 8.95 27.16
N VAL A 162 1.20 9.07 26.85
CA VAL A 162 1.87 8.19 25.87
C VAL A 162 1.75 6.73 26.28
N ARG A 163 2.15 6.39 27.51
CA ARG A 163 2.06 5.01 28.03
C ARG A 163 0.66 4.42 27.96
N ARG A 164 -0.37 5.22 28.28
CA ARG A 164 -1.77 4.82 28.12
C ARG A 164 -2.10 4.51 26.66
N THR A 165 -1.74 5.40 25.74
CA THR A 165 -1.94 5.20 24.31
C THR A 165 -1.22 3.95 23.80
N VAL A 166 0.03 3.70 24.24
CA VAL A 166 0.77 2.46 23.91
C VAL A 166 0.04 1.22 24.42
N ALA A 167 -0.49 1.25 25.66
CA ALA A 167 -1.26 0.14 26.21
C ALA A 167 -2.55 -0.13 25.42
N GLU A 168 -3.26 0.92 24.99
CA GLU A 168 -4.45 0.81 24.14
C GLU A 168 -4.11 0.21 22.77
N ILE A 169 -3.01 0.64 22.16
CA ILE A 169 -2.50 0.08 20.90
C ILE A 169 -2.14 -1.40 21.07
N MET A 170 -1.39 -1.76 22.12
CA MET A 170 -1.03 -3.14 22.42
C MET A 170 -2.26 -4.03 22.64
N ALA A 171 -3.27 -3.54 23.38
CA ALA A 171 -4.51 -4.25 23.62
C ALA A 171 -5.27 -4.52 22.31
N ARG A 172 -5.39 -3.51 21.44
CA ARG A 172 -6.01 -3.63 20.11
C ARG A 172 -5.24 -4.59 19.20
N LEU A 173 -3.92 -4.60 19.30
CA LEU A 173 -3.09 -5.53 18.55
C LEU A 173 -3.07 -6.95 19.15
N GLY A 174 -3.61 -7.14 20.36
CA GLY A 174 -3.44 -8.36 21.14
C GLY A 174 -1.95 -8.66 21.37
N ALA A 175 -1.13 -7.62 21.51
CA ALA A 175 0.31 -7.70 21.73
C ALA A 175 0.62 -7.71 23.23
N ARG A 176 1.58 -8.52 23.62
CA ARG A 176 2.08 -8.69 24.99
C ARG A 176 3.37 -7.89 25.24
N SER A 177 3.95 -7.31 24.20
CA SER A 177 5.12 -6.43 24.29
C SER A 177 5.07 -5.36 23.23
N ARG A 178 5.80 -4.25 23.47
CA ARG A 178 5.95 -3.15 22.50
C ARG A 178 6.54 -3.61 21.16
N PHE A 179 7.48 -4.55 21.22
CA PHE A 179 8.08 -5.16 20.04
C PHE A 179 7.05 -5.98 19.25
N GLN A 180 6.24 -6.80 19.95
CA GLN A 180 5.17 -7.56 19.31
C GLN A 180 4.08 -6.64 18.73
N ALA A 181 3.79 -5.52 19.38
CA ALA A 181 2.91 -4.50 18.82
C ALA A 181 3.50 -3.90 17.54
N GLY A 182 4.79 -3.57 17.53
CA GLY A 182 5.49 -3.14 16.32
C GLY A 182 5.35 -4.14 15.18
N ALA A 183 5.67 -5.41 15.42
CA ALA A 183 5.56 -6.47 14.39
C ALA A 183 4.12 -6.62 13.86
N LYS A 184 3.12 -6.67 14.75
CA LYS A 184 1.71 -6.81 14.35
C LYS A 184 1.14 -5.57 13.65
N ALA A 185 1.63 -4.39 14.01
CA ALA A 185 1.30 -3.15 13.32
C ALA A 185 1.90 -3.14 11.90
N ALA A 186 3.10 -3.70 11.71
CA ALA A 186 3.72 -3.85 10.40
C ALA A 186 2.93 -4.81 9.51
N ASP A 187 2.59 -5.99 10.04
CA ASP A 187 1.77 -6.99 9.34
C ASP A 187 0.41 -6.42 8.88
N ARG A 188 -0.13 -5.44 9.61
CA ARG A 188 -1.41 -4.79 9.30
C ARG A 188 -1.29 -3.51 8.48
N GLY A 189 -0.08 -3.03 8.21
CA GLY A 189 0.13 -1.78 7.45
C GLY A 189 -0.22 -0.53 8.20
N TRP A 190 -0.12 -0.56 9.52
CA TRP A 190 -0.39 0.61 10.36
C TRP A 190 0.76 1.63 10.34
N PHE A 191 1.86 1.31 9.66
CA PHE A 191 2.94 2.23 9.36
C PHE A 191 2.74 2.77 7.95
N ASN A 192 2.26 3.99 7.89
CA ASN A 192 2.38 4.81 6.71
C ASN A 192 2.94 6.15 7.16
N TYR A 193 4.02 6.59 6.54
CA TYR A 193 4.62 7.87 6.88
C TYR A 193 3.64 8.98 6.49
N PRO A 194 3.12 9.78 7.44
CA PRO A 194 2.59 11.08 7.07
C PRO A 194 3.75 11.88 6.47
N GLN A 195 3.40 12.74 5.53
CA GLN A 195 4.29 13.67 4.83
C GLN A 195 4.89 14.69 5.83
N TRP A 196 5.73 14.27 6.77
CA TRP A 196 6.52 15.22 7.56
C TRP A 196 7.62 15.74 6.63
N SER A 197 7.37 16.89 6.01
CA SER A 197 8.39 17.53 5.20
C SER A 197 9.60 17.77 6.10
N MET A 198 10.76 17.31 5.65
CA MET A 198 12.06 17.57 6.29
C MET A 198 12.39 19.08 6.40
N SER A 199 11.48 19.98 6.02
CA SER A 199 11.63 21.43 6.09
C SER A 199 11.30 22.06 7.44
N GLU A 200 10.70 21.33 8.40
CA GLU A 200 10.49 21.83 9.77
C GLU A 200 11.65 21.50 10.73
N PHE A 201 12.67 20.77 10.26
CA PHE A 201 13.89 20.49 11.02
C PHE A 201 14.90 21.63 10.86
N SER A 202 14.68 22.72 11.59
CA SER A 202 15.79 23.59 11.99
C SER A 202 16.12 23.30 13.46
N PRO A 203 17.28 22.70 13.78
CA PRO A 203 17.72 22.68 15.16
C PRO A 203 18.12 24.12 15.51
N ALA A 204 17.36 24.76 16.39
CA ALA A 204 17.88 25.88 17.15
C ALA A 204 19.03 25.35 18.00
N VAL A 205 20.24 25.47 17.45
CA VAL A 205 21.49 25.28 18.18
C VAL A 205 21.61 26.47 19.12
N GLY A 206 21.40 26.20 20.41
CA GLY A 206 21.91 27.00 21.52
C GLY A 206 23.17 26.35 22.08
#